data_AF-A0A972SQA6-F1
#
_entry.id   AF-A0A972SQA6-F1
#
_cell.length_a   1.000
_cell.length_b   1.000
_cell.length_c   1.000
_cell.angle_alpha   90.00
_cell.angle_beta   90.00
_cell.angle_gamma   90.00
#
_symmetry.space_group_name_H-M   'P 1'
#
loop_
_entity.id
_entity.type
_entity.pdbx_description
1 polymer ?
#
loop_
_entity_poly.entity_id
_entity_poly.type
_entity_poly.pdbx_seq_one_letter_code
_entity_poly.pdbx_strand_id
1 'polypeptide(L)'
;MKRKLIASLSVFVTSVAFIDVSGYAATPTAGIPTLDPLPGKATCSIVNITNHVGKSAELCVTTGSFAHDLYEVRIDRSTVVKGIDDATTTGIASEYNGQSISLQCSPVLSAPDNITDAQIESVRFMNPSAKRDQLKQLFISINTTETGRRCTVRADLTELFSVDVHFR
;
A
#
# COMPACT_ATOMS: atom_id res chain seq x y z
N MET A 1 -63.20 -47.63 2.00
CA MET A 1 -63.17 -48.54 0.83
C MET A 1 -62.30 -47.94 -0.26
N LYS A 2 -61.27 -48.70 -0.67
CA LYS A 2 -60.50 -48.68 -1.94
C LYS A 2 -60.47 -47.38 -2.78
N ARG A 3 -59.26 -46.86 -3.02
CA ARG A 3 -58.60 -46.88 -4.35
C ARG A 3 -57.12 -46.52 -4.23
N LYS A 4 -56.28 -47.46 -4.67
CA LYS A 4 -54.85 -47.31 -4.91
C LYS A 4 -54.67 -46.44 -6.17
N LEU A 5 -53.73 -45.50 -6.16
CA LEU A 5 -53.08 -45.04 -7.39
C LEU A 5 -51.58 -45.27 -7.25
N ILE A 6 -51.09 -46.11 -8.15
CA ILE A 6 -49.68 -46.39 -8.41
C ILE A 6 -49.29 -45.39 -9.50
N ALA A 7 -48.28 -44.56 -9.26
CA ALA A 7 -47.69 -43.71 -10.29
C ALA A 7 -46.22 -44.14 -10.45
N SER A 8 -45.93 -44.63 -11.66
CA SER A 8 -44.68 -45.25 -12.07
C SER A 8 -43.53 -44.24 -12.13
N LEU A 9 -42.38 -44.64 -11.58
CA LEU A 9 -41.08 -44.00 -11.77
C LEU A 9 -40.67 -44.05 -13.25
N SER A 10 -40.14 -42.95 -13.76
CA SER A 10 -39.27 -42.94 -14.93
C SER A 10 -38.22 -41.84 -14.70
N VAL A 11 -37.09 -42.21 -14.09
CA VAL A 11 -35.95 -41.33 -13.88
C VAL A 11 -35.03 -41.50 -15.09
N PHE A 12 -35.00 -40.52 -15.98
CA PHE A 12 -33.97 -40.40 -17.01
C PHE A 12 -32.72 -39.79 -16.35
N VAL A 13 -31.67 -40.60 -16.22
CA VAL A 13 -30.34 -40.12 -15.82
C VAL A 13 -29.59 -39.72 -17.09
N THR A 14 -29.52 -38.42 -17.36
CA THR A 14 -28.61 -37.88 -18.39
C THR A 14 -27.32 -37.44 -17.72
N SER A 15 -26.29 -38.27 -17.86
CA SER A 15 -24.91 -37.96 -17.46
C SER A 15 -24.36 -36.83 -18.33
N VAL A 16 -24.24 -35.63 -17.77
CA VAL A 16 -23.49 -34.53 -18.40
C VAL A 16 -22.08 -34.60 -17.85
N ALA A 17 -21.13 -35.03 -18.67
CA ALA A 17 -19.71 -34.94 -18.37
C ALA A 17 -19.31 -33.46 -18.45
N PHE A 18 -19.16 -32.80 -17.30
CA PHE A 18 -18.52 -31.50 -17.22
C PHE A 18 -17.02 -31.70 -17.36
N ILE A 19 -16.47 -31.19 -18.46
CA ILE A 19 -15.03 -31.09 -18.66
C ILE A 19 -14.58 -29.90 -17.81
N ASP A 20 -14.04 -30.19 -16.63
CA ASP A 20 -13.34 -29.19 -15.81
C ASP A 20 -12.07 -28.75 -16.56
N VAL A 21 -12.23 -27.78 -17.45
CA VAL A 21 -11.09 -26.97 -17.90
C VAL A 21 -10.75 -26.07 -16.73
N SER A 22 -9.85 -26.55 -15.87
CA SER A 22 -9.09 -25.71 -14.94
C SER A 22 -8.24 -24.74 -15.74
N GLY A 23 -8.89 -23.70 -16.26
CA GLY A 23 -8.22 -22.46 -16.58
C GLY A 23 -7.86 -21.83 -15.26
N TYR A 24 -6.61 -22.01 -14.82
CA TYR A 24 -6.00 -21.09 -13.86
C TYR A 24 -5.99 -19.71 -14.53
N ALA A 25 -7.09 -18.98 -14.39
CA ALA A 25 -7.07 -17.54 -14.51
C ALA A 25 -6.11 -17.07 -13.42
N ALA A 26 -4.91 -16.67 -13.83
CA ALA A 26 -4.01 -15.92 -12.98
C ALA A 26 -4.83 -14.79 -12.39
N THR A 27 -5.10 -14.86 -11.09
CA THR A 27 -5.74 -13.78 -10.36
C THR A 27 -4.88 -12.55 -10.61
N PRO A 28 -5.43 -11.44 -11.11
CA PRO A 28 -4.64 -10.23 -11.28
C PRO A 28 -4.02 -9.93 -9.92
N THR A 29 -2.69 -9.91 -9.87
CA THR A 29 -1.94 -9.46 -8.69
C THR A 29 -2.50 -8.07 -8.39
N ALA A 30 -3.35 -7.96 -7.36
CA ALA A 30 -3.95 -6.70 -7.00
C ALA A 30 -2.78 -5.75 -6.70
N GLY A 31 -2.62 -4.73 -7.55
CA GLY A 31 -1.57 -3.74 -7.37
C GLY A 31 -1.73 -3.06 -6.00
N ILE A 32 -0.62 -2.58 -5.44
CA ILE A 32 -0.67 -1.85 -4.18
C ILE A 32 -1.49 -0.57 -4.41
N PRO A 33 -2.56 -0.32 -3.63
CA PRO A 33 -3.41 0.84 -3.82
C PRO A 33 -2.63 2.15 -3.67
N THR A 34 -3.01 3.14 -4.47
CA THR A 34 -2.44 4.49 -4.43
C THR A 34 -3.39 5.46 -3.75
N LEU A 35 -2.83 6.43 -3.02
CA LEU A 35 -3.53 7.51 -2.34
C LEU A 35 -2.90 8.84 -2.73
N ASP A 36 -3.70 9.75 -3.29
CA ASP A 36 -3.31 11.10 -3.67
C ASP A 36 -3.96 12.11 -2.68
N PRO A 37 -3.35 12.40 -1.52
CA PRO A 37 -3.94 13.27 -0.51
C PRO A 37 -3.99 14.73 -0.95
N LEU A 38 -5.10 15.41 -0.63
CA LEU A 38 -5.26 16.84 -0.86
C LEU A 38 -4.85 17.65 0.37
N PRO A 39 -4.11 18.78 0.21
CA PRO A 39 -3.70 19.62 1.33
C PRO A 39 -4.84 20.00 2.27
N GLY A 40 -4.63 19.81 3.57
CA GLY A 40 -5.59 20.18 4.61
C GLY A 40 -6.88 19.34 4.66
N LYS A 41 -7.00 18.28 3.85
CA LYS A 41 -8.18 17.39 3.84
C LYS A 41 -7.77 15.92 3.98
N ALA A 42 -8.43 15.22 4.89
CA ALA A 42 -8.29 13.78 5.01
C ALA A 42 -8.74 13.08 3.72
N THR A 43 -7.84 12.30 3.13
CA THR A 43 -8.09 11.46 1.97
C THR A 43 -7.81 10.02 2.35
N CYS A 44 -8.73 9.10 2.05
CA CYS A 44 -8.65 7.71 2.52
C CYS A 44 -8.60 6.72 1.34
N SER A 45 -7.78 5.67 1.49
CA SER A 45 -7.77 4.50 0.60
C SER A 45 -8.30 3.29 1.37
N ILE A 46 -9.35 2.67 0.83
CA ILE A 46 -9.95 1.46 1.38
C ILE A 46 -9.20 0.25 0.87
N VAL A 47 -8.85 -0.65 1.77
CA VAL A 47 -8.07 -1.86 1.52
C VAL A 47 -8.80 -3.09 2.08
N ASN A 48 -8.73 -4.19 1.34
CA ASN A 48 -9.20 -5.48 1.82
C ASN A 48 -8.06 -6.16 2.59
N ILE A 49 -8.34 -6.63 3.79
CA ILE A 49 -7.37 -7.34 4.64
C ILE A 49 -7.70 -8.82 4.65
N THR A 50 -6.69 -9.65 4.33
CA THR A 50 -6.83 -11.10 4.16
C THR A 50 -6.97 -11.85 5.48
N ASN A 51 -6.42 -11.32 6.57
CA ASN A 51 -6.38 -11.98 7.89
C ASN A 51 -7.56 -11.60 8.81
N HIS A 52 -8.45 -10.71 8.37
CA HIS A 52 -9.65 -10.33 9.11
C HIS A 52 -10.87 -10.37 8.18
N VAL A 53 -11.33 -11.58 7.87
CA VAL A 53 -12.48 -11.82 6.98
C VAL A 53 -13.69 -11.00 7.44
N GLY A 54 -14.20 -10.15 6.54
CA GLY A 54 -15.38 -9.31 6.78
C GLY A 54 -15.11 -7.93 7.37
N LYS A 55 -13.85 -7.60 7.70
CA LYS A 55 -13.46 -6.27 8.18
C LYS A 55 -12.90 -5.41 7.05
N SER A 56 -13.33 -4.15 6.99
CA SER A 56 -12.74 -3.15 6.09
C SER A 56 -11.61 -2.43 6.80
N ALA A 57 -10.47 -2.24 6.14
CA ALA A 57 -9.44 -1.32 6.61
C ALA A 57 -9.29 -0.14 5.66
N GLU A 58 -8.85 0.99 6.21
CA GLU A 58 -8.50 2.17 5.43
C GLU A 58 -7.28 2.86 6.01
N LEU A 59 -6.45 3.42 5.11
CA LEU A 59 -5.43 4.40 5.46
C LEU A 59 -5.93 5.77 5.03
N CYS A 60 -6.03 6.70 5.98
CA CYS A 60 -6.33 8.09 5.73
C CYS A 60 -5.09 8.96 5.97
N VAL A 61 -4.89 9.95 5.10
CA VAL A 61 -3.79 10.92 5.20
C VAL A 61 -4.37 12.32 5.15
N THR A 62 -3.96 13.17 6.09
CA THR A 62 -4.20 14.62 6.06
C THR A 62 -2.87 15.32 5.88
N THR A 63 -2.66 15.95 4.72
CA THR A 63 -1.38 16.57 4.37
C THR A 63 -1.16 17.85 5.18
N GLY A 64 -0.01 17.91 5.88
CA GLY A 64 0.40 19.02 6.75
C GLY A 64 1.72 19.68 6.34
N SER A 65 2.22 19.40 5.13
CA SER A 65 3.55 19.76 4.58
C SER A 65 4.63 18.70 4.80
N PHE A 66 4.41 17.47 4.29
CA PHE A 66 5.34 16.32 4.28
C PHE A 66 5.73 15.80 5.68
N ALA A 67 6.47 16.61 6.45
CA ALA A 67 6.93 16.29 7.79
C ALA A 67 5.82 16.35 8.85
N HIS A 68 4.63 16.84 8.50
CA HIS A 68 3.50 16.96 9.41
C HIS A 68 2.25 16.28 8.87
N ASP A 69 2.42 15.37 7.91
CA ASP A 69 1.30 14.57 7.42
C ASP A 69 0.78 13.68 8.54
N LEU A 70 -0.51 13.77 8.79
CA LEU A 70 -1.20 12.99 9.81
C LEU A 70 -1.79 11.74 9.16
N TYR A 71 -1.33 10.58 9.61
CA TYR A 71 -1.80 9.27 9.18
C TYR A 71 -2.81 8.71 10.18
N GLU A 72 -3.87 8.10 9.66
CA GLU A 72 -4.85 7.35 10.44
C GLU A 72 -5.09 5.99 9.79
N VAL A 73 -4.89 4.92 10.54
CA VAL A 73 -5.36 3.59 10.17
C VAL A 73 -6.69 3.35 10.86
N ARG A 74 -7.70 2.95 10.09
CA ARG A 74 -8.99 2.55 10.64
C ARG A 74 -9.31 1.12 10.25
N ILE A 75 -9.82 0.36 11.21
CA ILE A 75 -10.35 -0.99 11.03
C ILE A 75 -11.80 -0.95 11.49
N ASP A 76 -12.73 -1.38 10.63
CA ASP A 76 -14.18 -1.27 10.88
C ASP A 76 -14.60 0.15 11.28
N ARG A 77 -14.06 1.17 10.59
CA ARG A 77 -14.30 2.60 10.85
C ARG A 77 -13.80 3.12 12.20
N SER A 78 -13.18 2.28 13.02
CA SER A 78 -12.56 2.69 14.27
C SER A 78 -11.10 3.05 14.01
N THR A 79 -10.67 4.25 14.41
CA THR A 79 -9.25 4.63 14.35
C THR A 79 -8.46 3.78 15.32
N VAL A 80 -7.56 2.96 14.78
CA VAL A 80 -6.70 2.07 15.56
C VAL A 80 -5.31 2.67 15.72
N VAL A 81 -4.77 3.31 14.68
CA VAL A 81 -3.48 4.01 14.73
C VAL A 81 -3.69 5.43 14.23
N LYS A 82 -3.08 6.41 14.90
CA LYS A 82 -3.11 7.82 14.49
C LYS A 82 -1.83 8.52 14.92
N GLY A 83 -1.19 9.23 14.00
CA GLY A 83 0.02 9.97 14.31
C GLY A 83 0.73 10.53 13.07
N ILE A 84 1.86 11.18 13.32
CA ILE A 84 2.81 11.61 12.29
C ILE A 84 3.88 10.54 12.22
N ASP A 85 4.20 10.09 11.01
CA ASP A 85 5.37 9.26 10.78
C ASP A 85 6.28 10.06 9.85
N ASP A 86 7.37 10.63 10.34
CA ASP A 86 8.34 11.42 9.58
C ASP A 86 9.77 10.85 9.73
N ALA A 87 10.78 11.56 9.24
CA ALA A 87 12.17 11.07 9.29
C ALA A 87 12.72 10.88 10.72
N THR A 88 12.03 11.40 11.73
CA THR A 88 12.40 11.30 13.15
C THR A 88 11.69 10.16 13.88
N THR A 89 10.72 9.50 13.25
CA THR A 89 9.94 8.41 13.84
C THR A 89 10.32 7.06 13.23
N THR A 90 10.05 5.98 13.98
CA THR A 90 10.28 4.60 13.52
C THR A 90 8.97 3.91 13.12
N GLY A 91 7.95 4.68 12.74
CA GLY A 91 6.55 4.25 12.66
C GLY A 91 5.71 4.66 13.85
N ILE A 92 4.40 4.43 13.73
CA ILE A 92 3.37 4.69 14.75
C ILE A 92 2.77 3.35 15.16
N ALA A 93 2.70 3.07 16.46
CA ALA A 93 2.13 1.82 16.97
C ALA A 93 1.06 2.06 18.03
N SER A 94 0.08 1.16 18.10
CA SER A 94 -0.94 1.11 19.14
C SER A 94 -1.35 -0.34 19.42
N GLU A 95 -2.22 -0.56 20.39
CA GLU A 95 -2.89 -1.84 20.60
C GLU A 95 -4.34 -1.78 20.14
N TYR A 96 -4.79 -2.85 19.48
CA TYR A 96 -6.19 -3.05 19.08
C TYR A 96 -6.58 -4.51 19.30
N ASN A 97 -7.59 -4.76 20.13
CA ASN A 97 -8.06 -6.10 20.49
C ASN A 97 -6.94 -7.05 20.98
N GLY A 98 -5.95 -6.52 21.71
CA GLY A 98 -4.82 -7.30 22.24
C GLY A 98 -3.73 -7.63 21.21
N GLN A 99 -3.80 -7.07 20.01
CA GLN A 99 -2.74 -7.16 18.99
C GLN A 99 -2.05 -5.81 18.82
N SER A 100 -0.74 -5.81 18.59
CA SER A 100 -0.03 -4.58 18.25
C SER A 100 -0.31 -4.23 16.80
N ILE A 101 -0.85 -3.03 16.54
CA ILE A 101 -1.00 -2.53 15.17
C ILE A 101 0.05 -1.44 14.95
N SER A 102 0.87 -1.61 13.92
CA SER A 102 1.89 -0.62 13.55
C SER A 102 1.69 -0.12 12.13
N LEU A 103 1.98 1.15 11.91
CA LEU A 103 2.07 1.83 10.64
C LEU A 103 3.50 2.33 10.45
N GLN A 104 4.06 2.11 9.28
CA GLN A 104 5.34 2.69 8.88
C GLN A 104 5.28 3.16 7.44
N CYS A 105 5.66 4.40 7.18
CA CYS A 105 5.65 5.08 5.90
C CYS A 105 7.08 5.40 5.48
N SER A 106 7.64 4.58 4.59
CA SER A 106 9.00 4.77 4.07
C SER A 106 9.02 5.72 2.88
N PRO A 107 10.01 6.62 2.77
CA PRO A 107 10.11 7.56 1.65
C PRO A 107 10.32 6.83 0.32
N VAL A 108 9.62 7.28 -0.71
CA VAL A 108 9.85 6.91 -2.11
C VAL A 108 10.68 8.02 -2.72
N LEU A 109 11.93 7.70 -3.06
CA LEU A 109 12.91 8.65 -3.57
C LEU A 109 13.00 8.57 -5.09
N SER A 110 13.03 9.73 -5.73
CA SER A 110 13.30 9.89 -7.15
C SER A 110 14.63 10.58 -7.34
N ALA A 111 15.62 9.84 -7.85
CA ALA A 111 16.89 10.39 -8.26
C ALA A 111 16.80 10.92 -9.70
N PRO A 112 17.62 11.91 -10.09
CA PRO A 112 17.69 12.36 -11.48
C PRO A 112 18.29 11.27 -12.38
N ASP A 113 17.59 10.98 -13.49
CA ASP A 113 18.09 10.10 -14.54
C ASP A 113 18.93 10.85 -15.59
N ASN A 114 19.74 10.11 -16.34
CA ASN A 114 20.49 10.62 -17.51
C ASN A 114 21.37 11.86 -17.22
N ILE A 115 22.07 11.84 -16.09
CA ILE A 115 22.91 12.95 -15.61
C ILE A 115 24.06 13.24 -16.58
N THR A 116 24.15 14.49 -17.02
CA THR A 116 25.18 15.01 -17.92
C THR A 116 26.42 15.51 -17.19
N ASP A 117 27.54 15.62 -17.91
CA ASP A 117 28.81 16.16 -17.38
C ASP A 117 28.66 17.59 -16.87
N ALA A 118 27.88 18.43 -17.57
CA ALA A 118 27.61 19.79 -17.17
C ALA A 118 26.88 19.86 -15.82
N GLN A 119 25.93 18.94 -15.60
CA GLN A 119 25.24 18.81 -14.31
C GLN A 119 26.19 18.35 -13.20
N ILE A 120 27.06 17.37 -13.47
CA ILE A 120 28.07 16.93 -12.49
C ILE A 120 29.02 18.09 -12.12
N GLU A 121 29.48 18.86 -13.10
CA GLU A 121 30.39 19.98 -12.86
C GLU A 121 29.70 21.18 -12.20
N SER A 122 28.38 21.32 -12.34
CA SER A 122 27.61 22.40 -11.71
C SER A 122 27.74 22.43 -10.18
N VAL A 123 28.04 21.28 -9.54
CA VAL A 123 28.19 21.17 -8.09
C VAL A 123 29.65 21.24 -7.61
N ARG A 124 30.62 21.47 -8.50
CA ARG A 124 32.05 21.55 -8.12
C ARG A 124 32.32 22.65 -7.10
N PHE A 125 31.56 23.75 -7.12
CA PHE A 125 31.72 24.82 -6.14
C PHE A 125 31.47 24.34 -4.69
N MET A 126 30.65 23.30 -4.50
CA MET A 126 30.35 22.71 -3.19
C MET A 126 31.49 21.79 -2.71
N ASN A 127 32.25 21.20 -3.63
CA ASN A 127 33.42 20.39 -3.30
C ASN A 127 34.50 20.48 -4.40
N PRO A 128 35.34 21.53 -4.40
CA PRO A 128 36.25 21.83 -5.50
C PRO A 128 37.26 20.72 -5.81
N SER A 129 37.68 19.99 -4.78
CA SER A 129 38.70 18.94 -4.84
C SER A 129 38.14 17.56 -5.14
N ALA A 130 36.81 17.40 -5.22
CA ALA A 130 36.18 16.13 -5.48
C ALA A 130 36.49 15.62 -6.90
N LYS A 131 36.67 14.30 -6.99
CA LYS A 131 36.70 13.57 -8.26
C LYS A 131 35.31 13.59 -8.90
N ARG A 132 35.27 13.40 -10.20
CA ARG A 132 34.02 13.37 -10.99
C ARG A 132 32.95 12.46 -10.38
N ASP A 133 33.28 11.24 -9.95
CA ASP A 133 32.30 10.32 -9.37
C ASP A 133 31.74 10.83 -8.03
N GLN A 134 32.58 11.49 -7.22
CA GLN A 134 32.14 12.11 -5.98
C GLN A 134 31.21 13.31 -6.25
N LEU A 135 31.49 14.10 -7.29
CA LEU A 135 30.59 15.16 -7.74
C LEU A 135 29.29 14.61 -8.31
N LYS A 136 29.33 13.49 -9.04
CA LYS A 136 28.13 12.82 -9.53
C LYS A 136 27.25 12.35 -8.37
N GLN A 137 27.84 11.72 -7.36
CA GLN A 137 27.11 11.30 -6.16
C GLN A 137 26.56 12.49 -5.38
N LEU A 138 27.32 13.58 -5.28
CA LEU A 138 26.83 14.82 -4.69
C LEU A 138 25.64 15.38 -5.47
N PHE A 139 25.73 15.46 -6.79
CA PHE A 139 24.64 15.91 -7.66
C PHE A 139 23.39 15.05 -7.48
N ILE A 140 23.54 13.72 -7.47
CA ILE A 140 22.43 12.79 -7.21
C ILE A 140 21.84 13.08 -5.83
N SER A 141 22.66 13.14 -4.79
CA SER A 141 22.21 13.28 -3.41
C SER A 141 21.40 14.56 -3.17
N ILE A 142 21.81 15.70 -3.75
CA ILE A 142 21.13 16.99 -3.52
C ILE A 142 19.93 17.21 -4.44
N ASN A 143 19.84 16.45 -5.54
CA ASN A 143 18.72 16.52 -6.49
C ASN A 143 17.77 15.31 -6.38
N THR A 144 18.02 14.38 -5.45
CA THR A 144 17.08 13.31 -5.13
C THR A 144 15.96 13.91 -4.30
N THR A 145 14.73 13.73 -4.74
CA THR A 145 13.55 14.25 -4.06
C THR A 145 12.65 13.11 -3.59
N GLU A 146 11.95 13.33 -2.49
CA GLU A 146 10.89 12.43 -2.05
C GLU A 146 9.62 12.71 -2.87
N THR A 147 9.10 11.71 -3.56
CA THR A 147 7.92 11.81 -4.43
C THR A 147 6.68 11.18 -3.83
N GLY A 148 6.82 10.51 -2.68
CA GLY A 148 5.74 9.87 -1.97
C GLY A 148 6.26 8.98 -0.85
N ARG A 149 5.36 8.17 -0.29
CA ARG A 149 5.67 7.20 0.77
C ARG A 149 4.96 5.88 0.57
N ARG A 150 5.67 4.79 0.82
CA ARG A 150 5.10 3.45 0.96
C ARG A 150 4.71 3.24 2.41
N CYS A 151 3.42 3.28 2.69
CA CYS A 151 2.87 3.05 4.02
C CYS A 151 2.46 1.57 4.17
N THR A 152 3.08 0.88 5.11
CA THR A 152 2.80 -0.52 5.44
C THR A 152 2.17 -0.60 6.82
N VAL A 153 1.05 -1.31 6.92
CA VAL A 153 0.36 -1.59 8.18
C VAL A 153 0.57 -3.05 8.55
N ARG A 154 0.96 -3.29 9.80
CA ARG A 154 1.20 -4.63 10.34
C ARG A 154 0.36 -4.88 11.59
N ALA A 155 -0.08 -6.12 11.75
CA ALA A 155 -0.54 -6.67 13.02
C ALA A 155 0.58 -7.58 13.55
N ASP A 156 1.11 -7.23 14.71
CA ASP A 156 2.33 -7.77 15.28
C ASP A 156 3.47 -7.68 14.25
N LEU A 157 3.88 -8.80 13.66
CA LEU A 157 4.91 -8.84 12.61
C LEU A 157 4.36 -9.16 11.21
N THR A 158 3.04 -9.33 11.08
CA THR A 158 2.39 -9.71 9.82
C THR A 158 1.87 -8.48 9.11
N GLU A 159 2.29 -8.28 7.86
CA GLU A 159 1.70 -7.24 7.00
C GLU A 159 0.22 -7.50 6.77
N LEU A 160 -0.62 -6.51 7.10
CA LEU A 160 -2.04 -6.50 6.80
C LEU A 160 -2.28 -5.95 5.40
N PHE A 161 -1.63 -4.83 5.07
CA PHE A 161 -1.72 -4.18 3.77
C PHE A 161 -0.64 -3.10 3.62
N SER A 162 -0.46 -2.65 2.38
CA SER A 162 0.37 -1.50 2.03
C SER A 162 -0.42 -0.53 1.14
N VAL A 163 -0.07 0.77 1.19
CA VAL A 163 -0.62 1.83 0.33
C VAL A 163 0.52 2.75 -0.11
N ASP A 164 0.53 3.13 -1.39
CA ASP A 164 1.41 4.17 -1.91
C ASP A 164 0.77 5.54 -1.77
N VAL A 165 1.35 6.42 -0.97
CA VAL A 165 0.94 7.80 -0.81
C VAL A 165 1.77 8.66 -1.76
N HIS A 166 1.15 9.36 -2.69
CA HIS A 166 1.85 10.23 -3.62
C HIS A 166 1.82 11.68 -3.18
N PHE A 167 2.94 12.36 -3.39
CA PHE A 167 3.07 13.78 -3.15
C PHE A 167 2.85 14.52 -4.47
N ARG A 168 1.85 15.42 -4.51
CA ARG A 168 1.51 16.25 -5.67
C ARG A 168 1.73 17.72 -5.36
#